data_AF-A0A934L8C4-F1
#
_entry.id   AF-A0A934L8C4-F1
#
_cell.length_a   1.000
_cell.length_b   1.000
_cell.length_c   1.000
_cell.angle_alpha   90.00
_cell.angle_beta   90.00
_cell.angle_gamma   90.00
#
_symmetry.space_group_name_H-M   'P 1'
#
loop_
_entity.id
_entity.type
_entity.pdbx_description
1 polymer ?
#
loop_
_entity_poly.entity_id
_entity_poly.type
_entity_poly.pdbx_seq_one_letter_code
_entity_poly.pdbx_strand_id
1 'polypeptide(L)'
;MSDTIEDEKFVELNYKIIDNKTGDVLVTVDYPLAYVHGVNDVMSEEVTKELYGKKVGDIIEVPIDTTKLYGERDESLVFTDRIENVPEEYREIGMTITMENEKGEPRNFIVTRFDDKTLTVDGNNPLCGREVTFMLEVLSIREATEEEIELGGAVGADPDLNEILDRAK
;
A
#
# COMPACT_ATOMS: atom_id res chain seq x y z
N MET A 1 4.26 -6.44 33.32
CA MET A 1 3.69 -6.61 31.97
C MET A 1 4.59 -5.80 31.08
N SER A 2 5.21 -6.44 30.09
CA SER A 2 6.16 -5.76 29.19
C SER A 2 5.32 -4.97 28.19
N ASP A 3 5.35 -3.64 28.30
CA ASP A 3 4.62 -2.75 27.40
C ASP A 3 5.45 -2.44 26.13
N THR A 4 6.44 -3.29 25.84
CA THR A 4 7.40 -3.15 24.75
C THR A 4 7.36 -4.36 23.82
N ILE A 5 7.59 -4.12 22.54
CA ILE A 5 7.67 -5.17 21.52
C ILE A 5 8.95 -5.98 21.75
N GLU A 6 8.80 -7.29 21.93
CA GLU A 6 9.85 -8.28 22.14
C GLU A 6 9.46 -9.57 21.41
N ASP A 7 10.36 -10.54 21.33
CA ASP A 7 10.08 -11.84 20.71
C ASP A 7 8.88 -12.53 21.41
N GLU A 8 8.08 -13.25 20.62
CA GLU A 8 6.85 -13.95 21.05
C GLU A 8 5.73 -13.04 21.58
N LYS A 9 5.86 -11.71 21.42
CA LYS A 9 4.76 -10.78 21.67
C LYS A 9 3.81 -10.72 20.49
N PHE A 10 2.52 -10.71 20.80
CA PHE A 10 1.48 -10.33 19.87
C PHE A 10 1.36 -8.81 19.81
N VAL A 11 1.39 -8.26 18.61
CA VAL A 11 1.40 -6.82 18.36
C VAL A 11 0.33 -6.49 17.32
N GLU A 12 -0.46 -5.46 17.62
CA GLU A 12 -1.39 -4.85 16.68
C GLU A 12 -0.85 -3.50 16.22
N LEU A 13 -0.80 -3.30 14.91
CA LEU A 13 -0.28 -2.10 14.27
C LEU A 13 -1.32 -1.52 13.33
N ASN A 14 -1.48 -0.21 13.33
CA ASN A 14 -2.05 0.49 12.19
C ASN A 14 -0.94 0.98 11.27
N TYR A 15 -1.22 1.04 9.96
CA TYR A 15 -0.28 1.62 9.02
C TYR A 15 -0.92 2.57 8.03
N LYS A 16 -0.12 3.58 7.64
CA LYS A 16 -0.47 4.58 6.65
C LYS A 16 0.70 4.77 5.71
N ILE A 17 0.42 4.95 4.43
CA ILE A 17 1.44 5.25 3.42
C ILE A 17 1.31 6.72 3.08
N ILE A 18 2.38 7.48 3.30
CA ILE A 18 2.44 8.92 3.02
C ILE A 18 3.38 9.16 1.86
N ASP A 19 2.97 10.00 0.92
CA ASP A 19 3.82 10.51 -0.15
C ASP A 19 4.76 11.58 0.43
N ASN A 20 6.09 11.39 0.34
CA ASN A 20 7.05 12.35 0.90
C ASN A 20 7.13 13.65 0.08
N LYS A 21 6.71 13.65 -1.19
CA LYS A 21 6.74 14.85 -2.04
C LYS A 21 5.53 15.74 -1.77
N THR A 22 4.35 15.16 -1.64
CA THR A 22 3.10 15.94 -1.46
C THR A 22 2.65 16.04 0.00
N GLY A 23 3.08 15.12 0.86
CA GLY A 23 2.58 14.96 2.23
C GLY A 23 1.20 14.30 2.29
N ASP A 24 0.66 13.85 1.16
CA ASP A 24 -0.66 13.22 1.11
C ASP A 24 -0.62 11.79 1.64
N VAL A 25 -1.65 11.42 2.38
CA VAL A 25 -1.87 10.02 2.76
C VAL A 25 -2.42 9.28 1.54
N LEU A 26 -1.62 8.38 0.98
CA LEU A 26 -1.97 7.59 -0.21
C LEU A 26 -2.84 6.40 0.15
N VAL A 27 -2.56 5.77 1.29
CA VAL A 27 -3.27 4.60 1.77
C VAL A 27 -3.38 4.70 3.29
N THR A 28 -4.57 4.43 3.82
CA THR A 28 -4.80 4.13 5.23
C THR A 28 -5.47 2.77 5.28
N VAL A 29 -5.00 1.89 6.16
CA VAL A 29 -5.68 0.60 6.38
C VAL A 29 -6.49 0.70 7.66
N ASP A 30 -7.80 0.46 7.52
CA ASP A 30 -8.77 0.54 8.61
C ASP A 30 -8.74 -0.71 9.53
N TYR A 31 -8.15 -1.81 9.06
CA TYR A 31 -8.00 -3.04 9.82
C TYR A 31 -6.57 -3.15 10.38
N PRO A 32 -6.39 -3.14 11.71
CA PRO A 32 -5.08 -3.29 12.31
C PRO A 32 -4.43 -4.59 11.85
N LEU A 33 -3.17 -4.49 11.44
CA LEU A 33 -2.34 -5.63 11.16
C LEU A 33 -1.92 -6.24 12.51
N ALA A 34 -2.23 -7.52 12.69
CA ALA A 34 -1.90 -8.26 13.89
C ALA A 34 -0.88 -9.36 13.59
N TYR A 35 0.23 -9.39 14.33
CA TYR A 35 1.30 -10.37 14.11
C TYR A 35 1.99 -10.75 15.41
N VAL A 36 2.76 -11.85 15.37
CA VAL A 36 3.64 -12.26 16.47
C VAL A 36 5.10 -11.93 16.13
N HIS A 37 5.73 -11.14 16.97
CA HIS A 37 7.09 -10.65 16.75
C HIS A 37 8.12 -11.78 16.89
N GLY A 38 9.08 -11.83 15.96
CA GLY A 38 10.16 -12.83 15.97
C GLY A 38 9.77 -14.23 15.49
N VAL A 39 8.50 -14.45 15.12
CA VAL A 39 8.00 -15.77 14.70
C VAL A 39 7.78 -15.86 13.18
N ASN A 40 7.11 -14.86 12.58
CA ASN A 40 6.82 -14.83 11.15
C ASN A 40 7.36 -13.56 10.46
N ASP A 41 7.79 -13.71 9.21
CA ASP A 41 8.22 -12.62 8.32
C ASP A 41 7.01 -11.90 7.68
N VAL A 42 6.11 -11.36 8.51
CA VAL A 42 4.95 -10.58 8.03
C VAL A 42 5.37 -9.25 7.41
N MET A 43 6.53 -8.73 7.84
CA MET A 43 7.13 -7.49 7.36
C MET A 43 8.59 -7.71 6.96
N SER A 44 9.16 -6.75 6.23
CA SER A 44 10.61 -6.79 5.96
C SER A 44 11.40 -6.76 7.27
N GLU A 45 12.55 -7.44 7.29
CA GLU A 45 13.40 -7.50 8.48
C GLU A 45 13.77 -6.11 9.02
N GLU A 46 13.94 -5.13 8.14
CA GLU A 46 14.28 -3.74 8.50
C GLU A 46 13.17 -3.12 9.36
N VAL A 47 11.91 -3.32 8.99
CA VAL A 47 10.74 -2.83 9.74
C VAL A 47 10.63 -3.53 11.08
N THR A 48 10.77 -4.86 11.09
CA THR A 48 10.69 -5.67 12.32
C THR A 48 11.78 -5.26 13.32
N LYS A 49 13.00 -4.98 12.86
CA LYS A 49 14.10 -4.51 13.72
C LYS A 49 13.80 -3.13 14.33
N GLU A 50 13.22 -2.21 13.58
CA GLU A 50 12.83 -0.88 14.09
C GLU A 50 11.67 -0.94 15.10
N LEU A 51 10.80 -1.95 14.99
CA LEU A 51 9.70 -2.21 15.92
C LEU A 51 10.19 -2.75 17.27
N TYR A 52 11.32 -3.44 17.33
CA TYR A 52 11.82 -4.04 18.56
C TYR A 52 12.07 -2.98 19.65
N GLY A 53 11.52 -3.22 20.85
CA GLY A 53 11.64 -2.33 22.00
C GLY A 53 10.71 -1.10 21.98
N LYS A 54 9.88 -0.94 20.95
CA LYS A 54 8.87 0.13 20.87
C LYS A 54 7.68 -0.16 21.78
N LYS A 55 6.96 0.88 22.18
CA LYS A 55 5.82 0.79 23.10
C LYS A 55 4.50 1.07 22.41
N VAL A 56 3.41 0.71 23.08
CA VAL A 56 2.06 1.13 22.68
C VAL A 56 2.00 2.65 22.56
N GLY A 57 1.50 3.14 21.43
CA GLY A 57 1.42 4.55 21.06
C GLY A 57 2.66 5.10 20.35
N ASP A 58 3.76 4.33 20.27
CA ASP A 58 4.90 4.74 19.46
C ASP A 58 4.54 4.69 17.96
N ILE A 59 5.07 5.67 17.23
CA ILE A 59 4.97 5.75 15.78
C ILE A 59 6.35 5.54 15.18
N ILE A 60 6.41 4.72 14.14
CA ILE A 60 7.64 4.39 13.41
C ILE A 60 7.44 4.79 11.97
N GLU A 61 8.45 5.44 11.42
CA GLU A 61 8.47 5.90 10.04
C GLU A 61 9.50 5.09 9.28
N VAL A 62 9.04 4.26 8.35
CA VAL A 62 9.92 3.45 7.50
C VAL A 62 9.85 3.99 6.08
N PRO A 63 10.91 4.63 5.58
CA PRO A 63 10.95 5.06 4.19
C PRO A 63 10.99 3.83 3.29
N ILE A 64 10.08 3.76 2.31
CA ILE A 64 10.02 2.69 1.33
C ILE A 64 10.40 3.23 -0.03
N ASP A 65 11.43 2.60 -0.60
CA ASP A 65 11.82 2.82 -1.99
C ASP A 65 10.86 2.07 -2.91
N THR A 66 9.80 2.75 -3.34
CA THR A 66 8.82 2.19 -4.27
C THR A 66 9.43 1.82 -5.61
N THR A 67 10.59 2.37 -5.97
CA THR A 67 11.31 2.02 -7.19
C THR A 67 11.72 0.55 -7.18
N LYS A 68 12.09 0.02 -6.02
CA LYS A 68 12.44 -1.40 -5.86
C LYS A 68 11.21 -2.31 -5.90
N LEU A 69 10.06 -1.82 -5.46
CA LEU A 69 8.83 -2.62 -5.38
C LEU A 69 8.00 -2.59 -6.66
N TYR A 70 7.82 -1.41 -7.23
CA TYR A 70 6.93 -1.13 -8.35
C TYR A 70 7.67 -0.65 -9.60
N GLY A 71 8.99 -0.54 -9.55
CA GLY A 71 9.81 -0.06 -10.65
C GLY A 71 9.94 1.46 -10.71
N GLU A 72 10.79 1.93 -11.61
CA GLU A 72 10.87 3.34 -11.98
C GLU A 72 9.60 3.77 -12.70
N ARG A 73 9.25 5.05 -12.53
CA ARG A 73 8.21 5.68 -13.33
C ARG A 73 8.67 5.78 -14.77
N ASP A 74 7.89 5.22 -15.69
CA ASP A 74 8.16 5.25 -17.11
C ASP A 74 7.31 6.37 -17.75
N GLU A 75 7.98 7.48 -18.09
CA GLU A 75 7.34 8.62 -18.75
C GLU A 75 6.82 8.29 -20.15
N SER A 76 7.25 7.19 -20.79
CA SER A 76 6.67 6.72 -22.06
C SER A 76 5.25 6.19 -21.90
N LEU A 77 4.79 5.96 -20.66
CA LEU A 77 3.43 5.52 -20.33
C LEU A 77 2.51 6.69 -19.94
N VAL A 78 3.00 7.93 -20.06
CA VAL A 78 2.22 9.13 -19.80
C VAL A 78 1.79 9.71 -21.14
N PHE A 79 0.49 9.69 -21.41
CA PHE A 79 -0.07 10.18 -22.67
C PHE A 79 -0.93 11.41 -22.40
N THR A 80 -0.80 12.42 -23.25
CA THR A 80 -1.68 13.59 -23.23
C THR A 80 -2.29 13.79 -24.60
N ASP A 81 -3.61 13.88 -24.67
CA ASP A 81 -4.34 14.15 -25.89
C ASP A 81 -5.26 15.37 -25.70
N ARG A 82 -5.76 15.91 -26.81
CA ARG A 82 -6.76 16.96 -26.81
C ARG A 82 -8.06 16.40 -26.29
N ILE A 83 -8.73 17.13 -25.39
CA ILE A 83 -9.98 16.66 -24.77
C ILE A 83 -11.07 16.32 -25.79
N GLU A 84 -11.07 17.00 -26.94
CA GLU A 84 -11.96 16.76 -28.08
C GLU A 84 -11.83 15.36 -28.68
N ASN A 85 -10.65 14.73 -28.59
CA ASN A 85 -10.39 13.37 -29.09
C ASN A 85 -10.81 12.29 -28.08
N VAL A 86 -11.01 12.67 -26.82
CA VAL A 86 -11.34 11.75 -25.73
C VAL A 86 -12.85 11.71 -25.54
N PRO A 87 -13.50 10.53 -25.57
CA PRO A 87 -14.91 10.37 -25.24
C PRO A 87 -15.28 11.02 -23.91
N GLU A 88 -16.44 11.68 -23.83
CA GLU A 88 -16.88 12.38 -22.61
C GLU A 88 -16.95 11.47 -21.39
N GLU A 89 -17.33 10.21 -21.59
CA GLU A 89 -17.39 9.22 -20.53
C GLU A 89 -16.06 9.00 -19.83
N TYR A 90 -14.92 9.28 -20.49
CA TYR A 90 -13.57 9.13 -19.92
C TYR A 90 -13.00 10.40 -19.32
N ARG A 91 -13.74 11.52 -19.32
CA ARG A 91 -13.24 12.83 -18.86
C ARG A 91 -13.46 13.03 -17.36
N GLU A 92 -13.02 12.06 -16.57
CA GLU A 92 -13.12 12.09 -15.11
C GLU A 92 -11.78 11.71 -14.49
N ILE A 93 -11.30 12.51 -13.54
CA ILE A 93 -10.05 12.21 -12.82
C ILE A 93 -10.23 10.90 -12.04
N GLY A 94 -9.24 10.01 -12.14
CA GLY A 94 -9.25 8.69 -11.52
C GLY A 94 -9.89 7.60 -12.38
N MET A 95 -10.51 7.96 -13.50
CA MET A 95 -11.08 6.96 -14.40
C MET A 95 -10.01 6.08 -15.03
N THR A 96 -10.28 4.78 -15.10
CA THR A 96 -9.40 3.81 -15.78
C THR A 96 -9.85 3.62 -17.22
N ILE A 97 -8.92 3.76 -18.15
CA ILE A 97 -9.09 3.51 -19.58
C ILE A 97 -8.20 2.34 -19.97
N THR A 98 -8.77 1.31 -20.57
CA THR A 98 -8.01 0.20 -21.15
C THR A 98 -7.68 0.49 -22.61
N MET A 99 -6.41 0.47 -22.96
CA MET A 99 -5.89 0.67 -24.32
C MET A 99 -5.06 -0.54 -24.73
N GLU A 100 -4.97 -0.84 -26.01
CA GLU A 100 -4.08 -1.89 -26.52
C GLU A 100 -2.72 -1.31 -26.90
N ASN A 101 -1.63 -1.97 -26.51
CA ASN A 101 -0.29 -1.60 -26.96
C ASN A 101 -0.04 -2.05 -28.42
N GLU A 102 1.14 -1.74 -28.98
CA GLU A 102 1.49 -2.13 -30.36
C GLU A 102 1.49 -3.65 -30.61
N LYS A 103 1.52 -4.46 -29.55
CA LYS A 103 1.45 -5.93 -29.61
C LYS A 103 0.03 -6.46 -29.47
N GLY A 104 -0.97 -5.58 -29.32
CA GLY A 104 -2.37 -5.94 -29.07
C GLY A 104 -2.64 -6.37 -27.64
N GLU A 105 -1.73 -6.13 -26.69
CA GLU A 105 -1.94 -6.46 -25.29
C GLU A 105 -2.69 -5.32 -24.60
N PRO A 106 -3.78 -5.60 -23.85
CA PRO A 106 -4.50 -4.58 -23.13
C PRO A 106 -3.66 -4.05 -21.96
N ARG A 107 -3.70 -2.74 -21.78
CA ARG A 107 -3.02 -2.01 -20.71
C ARG A 107 -3.94 -0.93 -20.16
N ASN A 108 -3.95 -0.80 -18.84
CA ASN A 108 -4.78 0.17 -18.15
C ASN A 108 -4.03 1.48 -17.93
N PHE A 109 -4.74 2.59 -18.10
CA PHE A 109 -4.27 3.95 -17.88
C PHE A 109 -5.26 4.67 -16.98
N ILE A 110 -4.78 5.52 -16.07
CA ILE A 110 -5.62 6.32 -15.18
C ILE A 110 -5.59 7.77 -15.64
N VAL A 111 -6.75 8.41 -15.73
CA VAL A 111 -6.86 9.85 -15.99
C VAL A 111 -6.32 10.60 -14.77
N THR A 112 -5.18 11.27 -14.92
CA THR A 112 -4.52 11.96 -13.81
C THR A 112 -4.82 13.46 -13.79
N ARG A 113 -5.16 14.03 -14.96
CA ARG A 113 -5.46 15.46 -15.10
C ARG A 113 -6.25 15.70 -16.37
N PHE A 114 -7.18 16.66 -16.36
CA PHE A 114 -7.68 17.26 -17.58
C PHE A 114 -8.07 18.73 -17.36
N ASP A 115 -8.14 19.49 -18.44
CA ASP A 115 -8.62 20.87 -18.51
C ASP A 115 -9.46 21.08 -19.77
N ASP A 116 -9.87 22.31 -20.07
CA ASP A 116 -10.70 22.64 -21.25
C ASP A 116 -10.05 22.29 -22.60
N LYS A 117 -8.76 21.93 -22.63
CA LYS A 117 -8.00 21.70 -23.87
C LYS A 117 -7.43 20.29 -23.95
N THR A 118 -6.98 19.73 -22.83
CA THR A 118 -6.17 18.51 -22.81
C THR A 118 -6.57 17.58 -21.69
N LEU A 119 -6.36 16.28 -21.90
CA LEU A 119 -6.51 15.24 -20.91
C LEU A 119 -5.24 14.39 -20.89
N THR A 120 -4.72 14.14 -19.69
CA THR A 120 -3.53 13.33 -19.43
C THR A 120 -3.93 12.02 -18.76
N VAL A 121 -3.43 10.91 -19.31
CA VAL A 121 -3.55 9.57 -18.74
C VAL A 121 -2.18 9.00 -18.40
N ASP A 122 -2.14 8.12 -17.41
CA ASP A 122 -0.92 7.52 -16.89
C ASP A 122 -1.08 6.01 -16.70
N GLY A 123 -0.24 5.23 -17.39
CA GLY A 123 -0.25 3.77 -17.36
C GLY A 123 0.72 3.17 -16.34
N ASN A 124 1.35 4.02 -15.53
CA ASN A 124 2.22 3.60 -14.45
C ASN A 124 1.45 3.07 -13.24
N ASN A 125 2.11 2.27 -12.41
CA ASN A 125 1.59 1.99 -11.07
C ASN A 125 1.51 3.32 -10.29
N PRO A 126 0.40 3.65 -9.61
CA PRO A 126 0.26 4.90 -8.87
C PRO A 126 1.38 5.18 -7.87
N LEU A 127 2.03 4.13 -7.33
CA LEU A 127 3.11 4.23 -6.36
C LEU A 127 4.51 4.25 -6.98
N CYS A 128 4.71 3.98 -8.27
CA CYS A 128 6.06 3.90 -8.84
C CYS A 128 6.78 5.26 -8.83
N GLY A 129 8.10 5.24 -8.56
CA GLY A 129 8.92 6.45 -8.53
C GLY A 129 8.51 7.48 -7.47
N ARG A 130 7.64 7.10 -6.52
CA ARG A 130 7.30 7.92 -5.35
C ARG A 130 8.20 7.55 -4.19
N GLU A 131 8.74 8.55 -3.50
CA GLU A 131 9.33 8.31 -2.19
C GLU A 131 8.16 8.30 -1.20
N VAL A 132 7.86 7.14 -0.63
CA VAL A 132 6.76 7.01 0.34
C VAL A 132 7.31 6.61 1.69
N THR A 133 6.65 7.04 2.76
CA THR A 133 6.97 6.63 4.12
C THR A 133 5.80 5.83 4.68
N PHE A 134 6.10 4.65 5.19
CA PHE A 134 5.16 3.85 5.96
C PHE A 134 5.20 4.33 7.40
N MET A 135 4.11 4.91 7.85
CA MET A 135 3.91 5.24 9.26
C MET A 135 3.20 4.07 9.94
N LEU A 136 3.87 3.43 10.88
CA LEU A 136 3.35 2.34 11.70
C LEU A 136 3.06 2.86 13.10
N GLU A 137 1.84 2.68 13.57
CA GLU A 137 1.43 3.05 14.92
C GLU A 137 1.17 1.78 15.74
N VAL A 138 1.82 1.66 16.89
CA VAL A 138 1.64 0.51 17.78
C VAL A 138 0.37 0.68 18.60
N LEU A 139 -0.64 -0.14 18.36
CA LEU A 139 -1.95 -0.03 19.02
C LEU A 139 -2.00 -0.83 20.32
N SER A 140 -1.48 -2.05 20.30
CA SER A 140 -1.52 -2.94 21.45
C SER A 140 -0.35 -3.93 21.42
N ILE A 141 0.10 -4.32 22.61
CA ILE A 141 1.14 -5.33 22.81
C ILE A 141 0.67 -6.24 23.94
N ARG A 142 0.73 -7.55 23.73
CA ARG A 142 0.45 -8.56 24.75
C ARG A 142 1.25 -9.84 24.51
N GLU A 143 1.16 -10.78 25.45
CA GLU A 143 1.65 -12.14 25.22
C GLU A 143 0.85 -12.80 24.09
N ALA A 144 1.53 -13.44 23.14
CA ALA A 144 0.90 -14.29 22.15
C ALA A 144 0.44 -15.60 22.80
N THR A 145 -0.66 -16.17 22.31
CA THR A 145 -1.03 -17.54 22.67
C THR A 145 -0.20 -18.56 21.89
N GLU A 146 -0.12 -19.81 22.37
CA GLU A 146 0.59 -20.88 21.64
C GLU A 146 0.07 -21.03 20.21
N GLU A 147 -1.26 -20.93 20.02
CA GLU A 147 -1.90 -21.00 18.71
C GLU A 147 -1.53 -19.81 17.80
N GLU A 148 -1.42 -18.60 18.37
CA GLU A 148 -0.97 -17.40 17.64
C GLU A 148 0.50 -17.48 17.26
N ILE A 149 1.34 -18.11 18.10
CA ILE A 149 2.75 -18.39 17.77
C ILE A 149 2.83 -19.41 16.65
N GLU A 150 2.05 -20.50 16.69
CA GLU A 150 2.05 -21.51 15.62
C GLU A 150 1.57 -20.96 14.28
N LEU A 151 0.59 -20.05 14.29
CA LEU A 151 0.11 -19.36 13.09
C LEU A 151 0.95 -18.12 12.73
N GLY A 152 1.74 -17.62 13.68
CA GLY A 152 2.46 -16.35 13.70
C GLY A 152 1.61 -15.13 13.33
N GLY A 153 0.39 -15.08 13.86
CA GLY A 153 -0.60 -14.05 13.60
C GLY A 153 -1.89 -14.23 14.40
N ALA A 154 -2.87 -13.34 14.22
CA ALA A 154 -4.15 -13.42 14.92
C ALA A 154 -4.94 -14.67 14.53
N VAL A 155 -5.38 -15.42 15.55
CA VAL A 155 -6.29 -16.55 15.39
C VAL A 155 -7.65 -16.03 14.90
N GLY A 156 -7.98 -16.29 13.64
CA GLY A 156 -9.25 -15.90 13.03
C GLY A 156 -9.23 -14.59 12.23
N ALA A 157 -8.08 -13.95 12.04
CA ALA A 157 -7.91 -12.89 11.03
C ALA A 157 -7.57 -13.52 9.68
N ASP A 158 -8.52 -14.25 9.11
CA ASP A 158 -8.52 -14.51 7.69
C ASP A 158 -9.24 -13.31 7.05
N PRO A 159 -8.56 -12.27 6.52
CA PRO A 159 -9.14 -11.61 5.37
C PRO A 159 -9.06 -12.67 4.29
N ASP A 160 -10.09 -13.50 4.20
CA ASP A 160 -10.24 -14.52 3.18
C ASP A 160 -9.87 -13.83 1.87
N LEU A 161 -8.67 -14.12 1.34
CA LEU A 161 -8.13 -13.38 0.21
C LEU A 161 -9.05 -13.56 -1.01
N ASN A 162 -9.91 -14.58 -0.96
CA ASN A 162 -11.00 -14.82 -1.88
C ASN A 162 -12.17 -13.85 -1.73
N GLU A 163 -12.50 -13.31 -0.55
CA GLU A 163 -13.56 -12.30 -0.39
C GLU A 163 -13.19 -10.95 -1.04
N ILE A 164 -11.90 -10.58 -1.03
CA ILE A 164 -11.42 -9.37 -1.71
C ILE A 164 -11.48 -9.54 -3.24
N LEU A 165 -11.31 -10.76 -3.74
CA LEU A 165 -11.41 -11.09 -5.17
C LEU A 165 -12.85 -11.35 -5.65
N ASP A 166 -13.78 -11.79 -4.79
CA ASP A 166 -15.19 -12.01 -5.16
C ASP A 166 -16.04 -10.72 -5.14
N ARG A 167 -15.60 -9.67 -4.42
CA ARG A 167 -16.24 -8.33 -4.50
C ARG A 167 -15.84 -7.54 -5.76
N ALA A 168 -14.96 -8.10 -6.59
CA ALA A 168 -14.54 -7.54 -7.87
C ALA A 168 -15.22 -8.24 -9.09
N LYS A 169 -16.40 -8.84 -8.89
CA LYS A 169 -17.28 -9.30 -9.98
C LYS A 169 -18.42 -8.34 -10.25
#